data_AF-A0AB73H2Z8-F1
#
_entry.id   AF-A0AB73H2Z8-F1
#
_cell.length_a   1.000
_cell.length_b   1.000
_cell.length_c   1.000
_cell.angle_alpha   90.00
_cell.angle_beta   90.00
_cell.angle_gamma   90.00
#
_symmetry.space_group_name_H-M   'P 1'
#
loop_
_entity.id
_entity.type
_entity.pdbx_description
1 polymer ?
#
loop_
_entity_poly.entity_id
_entity_poly.type
_entity_poly.pdbx_seq_one_letter_code
_entity_poly.pdbx_strand_id
1 'polypeptide(L)' 'MIDSSRSLSQAELASLRQFAEQTGVPAVEARLKEAERNGSVSFREAQAVIEVAKAYGPEYGLASDAP' A
#
# COMPACT_ATOMS: atom_id res chain seq x y z
N MET A 1 3.55 -17.11 8.58
CA MET A 1 3.90 -16.66 7.22
C MET A 1 2.71 -15.88 6.70
N ILE A 2 2.89 -14.60 6.32
CA ILE A 2 1.83 -13.85 5.64
C ILE A 2 1.81 -14.35 4.19
N ASP A 3 0.66 -14.85 3.74
CA ASP A 3 0.49 -15.32 2.37
C ASP A 3 0.37 -14.09 1.45
N SER A 4 1.50 -13.65 0.89
CA SER A 4 1.57 -12.42 0.08
C SER A 4 0.74 -12.47 -1.21
N SER A 5 0.30 -13.67 -1.60
CA SER A 5 -0.56 -13.94 -2.75
C SER A 5 -2.05 -13.80 -2.43
N ARG A 6 -2.42 -13.62 -1.15
CA ARG A 6 -3.80 -13.39 -0.75
C ARG A 6 -4.29 -12.04 -1.27
N SER A 7 -5.45 -12.05 -1.92
CA SER A 7 -6.19 -10.83 -2.27
C SER A 7 -6.65 -10.10 -1.02
N LEU A 8 -6.52 -8.78 -1.03
CA LEU A 8 -7.03 -7.92 0.04
C LEU A 8 -8.55 -7.97 0.06
N SER A 9 -9.10 -7.98 1.26
CA SER A 9 -10.53 -7.77 1.48
C SER A 9 -10.91 -6.32 1.15
N GLN A 10 -12.19 -6.04 0.90
CA GLN A 10 -12.65 -4.66 0.67
C GLN A 10 -12.24 -3.69 1.79
N ALA A 11 -12.29 -4.14 3.05
CA ALA A 11 -11.86 -3.32 4.19
C ALA A 11 -10.37 -2.98 4.14
N GLU A 12 -9.52 -3.95 3.80
CA GLU A 12 -8.06 -3.77 3.70
C GLU A 12 -7.72 -2.85 2.51
N LEU A 13 -8.45 -2.99 1.39
CA LEU A 13 -8.33 -2.10 0.24
C LEU A 13 -8.72 -0.66 0.58
N ALA A 14 -9.80 -0.47 1.35
CA ALA A 14 -10.24 0.85 1.80
C ALA A 14 -9.18 1.50 2.71
N SER A 15 -8.57 0.75 3.62
CA SER A 15 -7.46 1.24 4.44
C SER A 15 -6.24 1.64 3.59
N LEU A 16 -5.92 0.88 2.54
CA LEU A 16 -4.81 1.20 1.63
C LEU A 16 -5.08 2.46 0.81
N ARG A 17 -6.31 2.69 0.36
CA ARG A 17 -6.73 3.94 -0.28
C ARG A 17 -6.59 5.12 0.66
N GLN A 18 -7.11 4.99 1.88
CA GLN A 18 -7.00 6.04 2.89
C GLN A 18 -5.53 6.35 3.24
N PHE A 19 -4.65 5.33 3.23
CA PHE A 19 -3.21 5.53 3.40
C PHE A 19 -2.62 6.34 2.23
N ALA A 20 -2.90 5.95 0.99
CA ALA A 20 -2.41 6.68 -0.19
C ALA A 20 -2.88 8.15 -0.20
N GLU A 21 -4.14 8.41 0.14
CA GLU A 21 -4.70 9.75 0.27
C GLU A 21 -4.03 10.56 1.40
N GLN A 22 -3.77 9.95 2.55
CA GLN A 22 -3.08 10.60 3.67
C GLN A 22 -1.61 10.89 3.37
N THR A 23 -0.96 10.06 2.54
CA THR A 23 0.43 10.28 2.14
C THR A 23 0.55 11.52 1.26
N GLY A 24 -0.49 11.85 0.46
CA GLY A 24 -0.49 13.00 -0.45
C GLY A 24 0.53 12.90 -1.60
N VAL A 25 1.14 11.72 -1.78
CA VAL A 25 2.16 11.49 -2.80
C VAL A 25 1.51 10.90 -4.06
N PRO A 26 1.56 11.61 -5.21
CA PRO A 26 0.88 11.18 -6.43
C PRO A 26 1.39 9.84 -6.97
N ALA A 27 2.65 9.49 -6.71
CA ALA A 27 3.22 8.20 -7.09
C ALA A 27 2.59 7.01 -6.33
N VAL A 28 2.20 7.22 -5.07
CA VAL A 28 1.55 6.19 -4.23
C VAL A 28 0.13 5.93 -4.74
N GLU A 29 -0.62 6.99 -5.03
CA GLU A 29 -1.95 6.89 -5.64
C GLU A 29 -1.91 6.23 -7.02
N ALA A 30 -0.92 6.58 -7.85
CA ALA A 30 -0.74 5.97 -9.17
C ALA A 30 -0.50 4.46 -9.04
N ARG A 31 0.39 4.05 -8.13
CA ARG A 31 0.71 2.64 -7.91
C ARG A 31 -0.49 1.84 -7.41
N LEU A 32 -1.31 2.45 -6.55
CA LEU A 32 -2.56 1.85 -6.07
C LEU A 32 -3.56 1.66 -7.20
N LYS A 33 -3.80 2.69 -8.02
CA LYS A 33 -4.70 2.60 -9.19
C LYS A 33 -4.27 1.55 -10.20
N GLU A 34 -2.97 1.37 -10.41
CA GLU A 34 -2.44 0.29 -11.26
C GLU A 34 -2.76 -1.08 -10.69
N ALA A 35 -2.59 -1.29 -9.38
CA ALA A 35 -2.95 -2.54 -8.73
C ALA A 35 -4.46 -2.82 -8.82
N GLU A 36 -5.30 -1.79 -8.68
CA GLU A 36 -6.75 -1.92 -8.79
C GLU A 36 -7.22 -2.21 -10.22
N ARG A 37 -6.56 -1.66 -11.25
CA ARG A 37 -6.84 -1.96 -12.65
C ARG A 37 -6.63 -3.43 -13.01
N ASN A 38 -5.71 -4.10 -12.33
CA ASN A 38 -5.46 -5.54 -12.50
C ASN A 38 -6.52 -6.42 -11.81
N GLY A 39 -7.55 -5.83 -11.21
CA GLY A 39 -8.77 -6.49 -10.75
C GLY A 39 -8.72 -7.02 -9.32
N SER A 40 -7.55 -7.43 -8.82
CA SER A 40 -7.38 -7.86 -7.43
C SER A 40 -6.06 -7.38 -6.87
N VAL A 41 -6.14 -6.45 -5.91
CA VAL A 41 -4.97 -6.01 -5.16
C VAL A 41 -4.61 -7.09 -4.16
N SER A 42 -3.46 -7.72 -4.36
CA SER A 42 -2.92 -8.71 -3.43
C SER A 42 -2.16 -8.03 -2.30
N PHE A 43 -1.89 -8.75 -1.22
CA PHE A 43 -1.05 -8.25 -0.13
C PHE A 43 0.33 -7.79 -0.64
N ARG A 44 0.90 -8.50 -1.63
CA ARG A 44 2.12 -8.09 -2.34
C ARG A 44 2.01 -6.71 -2.98
N GLU A 45 0.87 -6.42 -3.62
CA GLU A 45 0.64 -5.13 -4.28
C GLU A 45 0.45 -4.01 -3.26
N ALA A 46 -0.27 -4.26 -2.15
CA ALA A 46 -0.33 -3.32 -1.04
C ALA A 46 1.05 -2.99 -0.48
N GLN A 47 1.88 -4.01 -0.30
CA GLN A 47 3.24 -3.83 0.18
C GLN A 47 4.05 -2.98 -0.80
N ALA A 48 3.92 -3.20 -2.11
CA ALA A 48 4.57 -2.36 -3.12
C ALA A 48 4.10 -0.89 -3.05
N VAL A 49 2.82 -0.62 -2.80
CA VAL A 49 2.30 0.75 -2.60
C VAL A 49 2.93 1.41 -1.37
N ILE A 50 3.05 0.66 -0.27
CA ILE A 50 3.68 1.14 0.98
C ILE A 50 5.18 1.39 0.77
N GLU A 51 5.89 0.52 0.06
CA GLU A 51 7.31 0.71 -0.26
C GLU A 51 7.54 1.95 -1.13
N VAL A 52 6.64 2.24 -2.08
CA VAL A 52 6.68 3.51 -2.83
C VAL A 52 6.52 4.69 -1.85
N ALA A 53 5.55 4.66 -0.94
CA ALA A 53 5.38 5.73 0.05
C ALA A 53 6.64 5.94 0.91
N LYS A 54 7.27 4.85 1.38
CA LYS A 54 8.54 4.88 2.14
C LYS A 54 9.68 5.55 1.37
N ALA A 55 9.74 5.36 0.06
CA ALA A 55 10.76 5.99 -0.78
C ALA A 55 10.63 7.52 -0.86
N TYR A 56 9.41 8.06 -0.68
CA TYR A 56 9.16 9.51 -0.66
C TYR A 56 9.18 10.12 0.75
N GLY A 57 8.94 9.32 1.79
CA GLY A 57 9.10 9.73 3.19
C GLY A 57 9.28 8.51 4.08
N PRO A 58 10.43 8.36 4.78
CA PRO A 58 10.67 7.21 5.65
C PRO A 58 9.66 7.12 6.82
N GLU A 59 9.01 8.24 7.17
CA GLU A 59 7.94 8.33 8.17
C GLU A 59 6.64 7.58 7.79
N TYR A 60 6.42 7.28 6.51
CA TYR A 60 5.27 6.51 6.04
C TYR A 60 5.47 5.00 6.13
N GLY A 61 6.69 4.55 6.43
CA GLY A 61 6.91 3.22 6.92
C GLY A 61 6.34 3.16 8.33
N LEU A 62 5.20 2.48 8.50
CA LEU A 62 4.64 2.07 9.79
C LEU A 62 5.74 2.04 10.86
N ALA A 63 5.69 3.01 11.78
CA ALA A 63 6.62 3.11 12.89
C ALA A 63 6.52 1.83 13.74
N SER A 64 7.30 0.82 13.39
CA SER A 64 7.43 -0.46 14.10
C SER A 64 8.75 -1.14 13.74
N ASP A 65 9.79 -0.34 13.49
CA ASP A 65 11.18 -0.80 13.56
C ASP A 65 12.03 0.38 14.11
N ALA A 66 11.88 0.62 15.40
CA ALA A 66 12.88 1.31 16.21
C ALA A 66 13.29 0.32 17.31
N PRO A 67 14.60 0.19 17.59
CA PRO A 67 15.23 -0.97 18.25
C PRO A 67 14.78 -1.24 19.69
#